data_AF-A0A1J5N510-F1
#
_entry.id   AF-A0A1J5N510-F1
#
_cell.length_a   1.000
_cell.length_b   1.000
_cell.length_c   1.000
_cell.angle_alpha   90.00
_cell.angle_beta   90.00
_cell.angle_gamma   90.00
#
_symmetry.space_group_name_H-M   'P 1'
#
loop_
_entity.id
_entity.type
_entity.pdbx_description
1 polymer ?
#
loop_
_entity_poly.entity_id
_entity_poly.type
_entity_poly.pdbx_seq_one_letter_code
_entity_poly.pdbx_strand_id
1 'polypeptide(L)'
;MNLIKFNGNNSILPNLFEGELTYLYIINSIACFFVSIFAIRNFYYGNYLLAITLSSYVICSAFTTYQLRKHRAQQSQINLCVTILLFALYLTVFNWGVSAVNWFYPVVIALVFILPPKTSVICNVLVLIGISWITFEALPFIESFRLTFSLFLSMLISYLVGAHVTKLHRVLQHESISDPLTGALNRRQLDQHLTQCKESYNNHKIPASLLMIDIDHFKSINDTYGHDVGDDVIVGLVKLIKAYCRPDDLLFRIGGEEFILLLPNTSLDNAVNVANKLTAQLKAEPLIEQSVVTVSIGVAQTRDEADSNTSWLKSADELMYQAKLTGRDRVCYDS
;
A
#
# COMPACT_ATOMS: atom_id res chain seq x y z
N MET A 1 19.68 16.04 -7.59
CA MET A 1 20.18 14.93 -6.74
C MET A 1 20.39 15.46 -5.33
N ASN A 2 19.37 15.34 -4.48
CA ASN A 2 19.47 15.57 -3.04
C ASN A 2 18.46 14.64 -2.35
N LEU A 3 19.02 13.72 -1.58
CA LEU A 3 18.33 12.71 -0.78
C LEU A 3 17.59 13.39 0.36
N ILE A 4 16.26 13.43 0.30
CA ILE A 4 15.44 13.68 1.48
C ILE A 4 15.46 12.38 2.29
N LYS A 5 16.28 12.36 3.33
CA LYS A 5 16.22 11.40 4.44
C LYS A 5 14.87 11.58 5.15
N PHE A 6 13.96 10.64 4.99
CA PHE A 6 12.89 10.42 5.97
C PHE A 6 13.45 9.53 7.08
N ASN A 7 13.79 10.15 8.21
CA ASN A 7 14.05 9.45 9.46
C ASN A 7 13.03 9.96 10.47
N GLY A 8 12.25 9.03 11.03
CA GLY A 8 11.27 9.31 12.08
C GLY A 8 9.83 9.04 11.68
N ASN A 9 9.48 7.77 11.44
CA ASN A 9 8.10 7.32 11.58
C ASN A 9 8.09 6.09 12.48
N ASN A 10 7.57 6.25 13.70
CA ASN A 10 7.11 5.11 14.48
C ASN A 10 6.05 4.41 13.62
N SER A 11 6.47 3.28 13.05
CA SER A 11 5.85 2.60 11.93
C SER A 11 4.45 2.11 12.26
N ILE A 12 3.45 2.95 11.96
CA ILE A 12 2.18 2.51 11.39
C ILE A 12 2.57 1.59 10.22
N LEU A 13 2.04 0.37 10.18
CA LEU A 13 2.36 -0.67 9.21
C LEU A 13 2.60 -0.05 7.81
N PRO A 14 3.86 0.09 7.34
CA PRO A 14 4.11 0.93 6.18
C PRO A 14 3.56 0.23 4.94
N ASN A 15 2.56 0.84 4.32
CA ASN A 15 1.98 0.43 3.04
C ASN A 15 1.52 -1.03 2.97
N LEU A 16 0.76 -1.50 3.98
CA LEU A 16 -0.01 -2.73 3.81
C LEU A 16 -1.33 -2.40 3.11
N PHE A 17 -1.62 -3.06 1.98
CA PHE A 17 -2.89 -2.91 1.27
C PHE A 17 -4.05 -3.40 2.16
N GLU A 18 -5.29 -2.95 1.93
CA GLU A 18 -6.47 -3.40 2.71
C GLU A 18 -6.61 -4.93 2.76
N GLY A 19 -6.25 -5.61 1.67
CA GLY A 19 -6.19 -7.07 1.62
C GLY A 19 -5.19 -7.66 2.62
N GLU A 20 -3.99 -7.06 2.74
CA GLU A 20 -2.95 -7.51 3.66
C GLU A 20 -3.34 -7.30 5.13
N LEU A 21 -3.99 -6.18 5.45
CA LEU A 21 -4.58 -5.94 6.77
C LEU A 21 -5.68 -6.96 7.11
N THR A 22 -6.49 -7.36 6.12
CA THR A 22 -7.52 -8.39 6.29
C THR A 22 -6.91 -9.76 6.58
N TYR A 23 -5.84 -10.15 5.89
CA TYR A 23 -5.14 -11.41 6.17
C TYR A 23 -4.53 -11.42 7.57
N LEU A 24 -3.86 -10.35 7.97
CA LEU A 24 -3.30 -10.22 9.32
C LEU A 24 -4.39 -10.30 10.39
N TYR A 25 -5.52 -9.62 10.17
CA TYR A 25 -6.68 -9.69 11.04
C TYR A 25 -7.21 -11.11 11.20
N ILE A 26 -7.37 -11.85 10.10
CA ILE A 26 -7.87 -13.23 10.12
C ILE A 26 -6.88 -14.16 10.84
N ILE A 27 -5.61 -14.14 10.46
CA ILE A 27 -4.57 -15.01 11.05
C ILE A 27 -4.46 -14.75 12.55
N ASN A 28 -4.40 -13.47 12.96
CA ASN A 28 -4.27 -13.12 14.38
C ASN A 28 -5.53 -13.49 15.17
N SER A 29 -6.73 -13.35 14.59
CA SER A 29 -7.99 -13.76 15.24
C SER A 29 -8.08 -15.28 15.44
N ILE A 30 -7.69 -16.06 14.43
CA ILE A 30 -7.63 -17.53 14.52
C ILE A 30 -6.61 -17.95 15.58
N ALA A 31 -5.41 -17.37 15.55
CA ALA A 31 -4.36 -17.68 16.53
C ALA A 31 -4.80 -17.33 17.96
N CYS A 32 -5.44 -16.17 18.16
CA CYS A 32 -6.01 -15.76 19.45
C CYS A 32 -6.99 -16.80 19.99
N PHE A 33 -7.93 -17.26 19.15
CA PHE A 33 -8.91 -18.27 19.53
C PHE A 33 -8.25 -19.60 19.94
N PHE A 34 -7.38 -20.16 19.10
CA PHE A 34 -6.73 -21.44 19.41
C PHE A 34 -5.83 -21.35 20.65
N VAL A 35 -5.04 -20.29 20.79
CA VAL A 35 -4.14 -20.12 21.94
C VAL A 35 -4.91 -19.94 23.25
N SER A 36 -6.11 -19.35 23.22
CA SER A 36 -6.97 -19.25 24.41
C SER A 36 -7.35 -20.62 25.00
N ILE A 37 -7.59 -21.63 24.14
CA ILE A 37 -7.89 -23.00 24.57
C ILE A 37 -6.67 -23.61 25.27
N PHE A 38 -5.47 -23.38 24.74
CA PHE A 38 -4.23 -23.84 25.38
C PHE A 38 -3.94 -23.13 26.71
N ALA A 39 -4.28 -21.85 26.83
CA ALA A 39 -4.13 -21.10 28.07
C ALA A 39 -5.02 -21.70 29.18
N ILE A 40 -6.32 -21.89 28.90
CA ILE A 40 -7.28 -22.48 29.85
C ILE A 40 -6.86 -23.89 30.24
N ARG A 41 -6.47 -24.72 29.26
CA ARG A 41 -5.99 -26.08 29.51
C ARG A 41 -4.77 -26.07 30.44
N ASN A 42 -3.76 -25.25 30.18
CA ASN A 42 -2.55 -25.24 31.00
C ASN A 42 -2.78 -24.69 32.41
N PHE A 43 -3.78 -23.81 32.58
CA PHE A 43 -4.23 -23.39 33.91
C PHE A 43 -4.81 -24.58 34.70
N TYR A 44 -5.65 -25.40 34.07
CA TYR A 44 -6.24 -26.58 34.70
C TYR A 44 -5.20 -27.65 35.09
N TYR A 45 -4.17 -27.85 34.28
CA TYR A 45 -3.09 -28.82 34.56
C TYR A 45 -1.97 -28.28 35.46
N GLY A 46 -2.09 -27.06 35.99
CA GLY A 46 -1.12 -26.48 36.93
C GLY A 46 0.17 -25.92 36.30
N ASN A 47 0.24 -25.82 34.97
CA ASN A 47 1.38 -25.22 34.26
C ASN A 47 1.27 -23.69 34.26
N TYR A 48 1.35 -23.07 35.43
CA TYR A 48 0.99 -21.65 35.61
C TYR A 48 1.85 -20.69 34.77
N LEU A 49 3.17 -20.92 34.65
CA LEU A 49 4.03 -20.05 33.85
C LEU A 49 3.59 -20.04 32.37
N LEU A 50 3.39 -21.22 31.79
CA LEU A 50 2.91 -21.36 30.41
C LEU A 50 1.50 -20.79 30.25
N ALA A 51 0.60 -21.03 31.20
CA ALA A 51 -0.76 -20.49 31.18
C ALA A 51 -0.77 -18.96 31.20
N ILE A 52 0.07 -18.32 32.03
CA ILE A 52 0.22 -16.87 32.11
C ILE A 52 0.79 -16.33 30.79
N THR A 53 1.84 -16.95 30.23
CA THR A 53 2.41 -16.51 28.95
C THR A 53 1.41 -16.60 27.80
N LEU A 54 0.66 -17.70 27.69
CA LEU A 54 -0.38 -17.87 26.67
C LEU A 54 -1.52 -16.87 26.88
N SER A 55 -1.91 -16.58 28.13
CA SER A 55 -2.93 -15.56 28.44
C SER A 55 -2.46 -14.16 28.05
N SER A 56 -1.20 -13.82 28.30
CA SER A 56 -0.57 -12.57 27.84
C SER A 56 -0.56 -12.45 26.33
N TYR A 57 -0.29 -13.55 25.60
CA TYR A 57 -0.41 -13.58 24.14
C TYR A 57 -1.85 -13.29 23.71
N VAL A 58 -2.85 -13.94 24.30
CA VAL A 58 -4.27 -13.75 23.96
C VAL A 58 -4.69 -12.29 24.15
N ILE A 59 -4.30 -11.67 25.27
CA ILE A 59 -4.60 -10.26 25.54
C ILE A 59 -3.92 -9.34 24.51
N CYS A 60 -2.63 -9.57 24.25
CA CYS A 60 -1.85 -8.78 23.29
C CYS A 60 -2.40 -8.93 21.86
N SER A 61 -2.75 -10.16 21.48
CA SER A 61 -3.32 -10.51 20.17
C SER A 61 -4.70 -9.89 20.01
N ALA A 62 -5.58 -9.98 21.01
CA ALA A 62 -6.91 -9.35 20.98
C ALA A 62 -6.83 -7.83 20.84
N PHE A 63 -5.92 -7.18 21.57
CA PHE A 63 -5.67 -5.75 21.45
C PHE A 63 -5.16 -5.39 20.05
N THR A 64 -4.20 -6.16 19.51
CA THR A 64 -3.67 -5.97 18.16
C THR A 64 -4.76 -6.16 17.10
N THR A 65 -5.63 -7.16 17.24
CA THR A 65 -6.78 -7.39 16.35
C THR A 65 -7.76 -6.22 16.38
N TYR A 66 -8.05 -5.65 17.56
CA TYR A 66 -8.87 -4.46 17.67
C TYR A 66 -8.24 -3.23 16.99
N GLN A 67 -6.93 -3.05 17.15
CA GLN A 67 -6.19 -1.98 16.47
C GLN A 67 -6.12 -2.17 14.96
N LEU A 68 -5.99 -3.42 14.48
CA LEU A 68 -6.01 -3.77 13.06
C LEU A 68 -7.37 -3.42 12.44
N ARG A 69 -8.49 -3.74 13.13
CA ARG A 69 -9.85 -3.36 12.69
C ARG A 69 -10.04 -1.85 12.60
N LYS A 70 -9.34 -1.07 13.43
CA LYS A 70 -9.36 0.39 13.41
C LYS A 70 -8.30 1.01 12.49
N HIS A 71 -7.57 0.21 11.72
CA HIS A 71 -6.45 0.67 10.87
C HIS A 71 -5.38 1.45 11.64
N ARG A 72 -5.21 1.16 12.94
CA ARG A 72 -4.28 1.86 13.87
C ARG A 72 -3.22 0.93 14.46
N ALA A 73 -3.09 -0.28 13.93
CA ALA A 73 -2.08 -1.23 14.42
C ALA A 73 -0.67 -0.79 14.05
N GLN A 74 0.25 -0.95 15.00
CA GLN A 74 1.67 -0.66 14.80
C GLN A 74 2.44 -1.97 14.64
N GLN A 75 3.52 -1.96 13.84
CA GLN A 75 4.38 -3.13 13.67
C GLN A 75 4.96 -3.65 15.00
N SER A 76 5.21 -2.75 15.96
CA SER A 76 5.69 -3.10 17.30
C SER A 76 4.72 -4.02 18.06
N GLN A 77 3.41 -3.85 17.89
CA GLN A 77 2.38 -4.68 18.52
C GLN A 77 2.38 -6.10 17.95
N ILE A 78 2.55 -6.21 16.63
CA ILE A 78 2.68 -7.50 15.95
C ILE A 78 3.97 -8.21 16.39
N ASN A 79 5.09 -7.48 16.41
CA ASN A 79 6.37 -8.04 16.86
C ASN A 79 6.28 -8.54 18.31
N LEU A 80 5.61 -7.79 19.20
CA LEU A 80 5.38 -8.20 20.58
C LEU A 80 4.56 -9.49 20.66
N CYS A 81 3.46 -9.60 19.89
CA CYS A 81 2.67 -10.83 19.82
C CYS A 81 3.53 -12.03 19.40
N VAL A 82 4.37 -11.86 18.38
CA VAL A 82 5.27 -12.91 17.90
C VAL A 82 6.30 -13.30 18.95
N THR A 83 6.91 -12.33 19.65
CA THR A 83 7.89 -12.61 20.72
C THR A 83 7.25 -13.42 21.85
N ILE A 84 6.05 -13.04 22.31
CA ILE A 84 5.34 -13.78 23.36
C ILE A 84 4.99 -15.20 22.86
N LEU A 85 4.55 -15.34 21.60
CA LEU A 85 4.22 -16.63 21.00
C LEU A 85 5.43 -17.57 20.93
N LEU A 86 6.58 -17.07 20.48
CA LEU A 86 7.82 -17.86 20.40
C LEU A 86 8.31 -18.29 21.79
N PHE A 87 8.20 -17.41 22.78
CA PHE A 87 8.51 -17.76 24.17
C PHE A 87 7.53 -18.80 24.74
N ALA A 88 6.24 -18.69 24.43
CA ALA A 88 5.24 -19.68 24.83
C ALA A 88 5.50 -21.05 24.19
N LEU A 89 5.93 -21.08 22.93
CA LEU A 89 6.32 -22.31 22.25
C LEU A 89 7.55 -22.97 22.88
N TYR A 90 8.57 -22.17 23.24
CA TYR A 90 9.71 -22.66 24.01
C TYR A 90 9.27 -23.32 25.33
N LEU A 91 8.42 -22.63 26.10
CA LEU A 91 7.86 -23.18 27.34
C LEU A 91 7.03 -24.44 27.09
N THR A 92 6.32 -24.52 25.96
CA THR A 92 5.54 -25.72 25.60
C THR A 92 6.46 -26.91 25.37
N VAL A 93 7.59 -26.73 24.68
CA VAL A 93 8.62 -27.78 24.51
C VAL A 93 9.27 -28.14 25.84
N PHE A 94 9.55 -27.17 26.70
CA PHE A 94 10.11 -27.42 28.03
C PHE A 94 9.18 -28.28 28.90
N ASN A 95 7.87 -28.03 28.86
CA ASN A 95 6.91 -28.77 29.70
C ASN A 95 6.47 -30.11 29.09
N TRP A 96 6.29 -30.19 27.77
CA TRP A 96 5.68 -31.36 27.11
C TRP A 96 6.67 -32.14 26.24
N GLY A 97 7.95 -31.76 26.27
CA GLY A 97 9.02 -32.40 25.53
C GLY A 97 8.88 -32.25 24.01
N VAL A 98 9.55 -33.16 23.30
CA VAL A 98 9.70 -33.09 21.84
C VAL A 98 8.37 -33.21 21.08
N SER A 99 7.35 -33.83 21.68
CA SER A 99 6.01 -33.91 21.10
C SER A 99 5.40 -32.53 20.80
N ALA A 100 5.82 -31.48 21.52
CA ALA A 100 5.38 -30.11 21.29
C ALA A 100 5.98 -29.46 20.04
N VAL A 101 7.05 -30.01 19.47
CA VAL A 101 7.72 -29.45 18.27
C VAL A 101 6.76 -29.33 17.08
N ASN A 102 5.72 -30.17 17.01
CA ASN A 102 4.73 -30.11 15.95
C ASN A 102 3.94 -28.78 15.91
N TRP A 103 3.88 -28.03 17.01
CA TRP A 103 3.25 -26.70 17.03
C TRP A 103 4.06 -25.63 16.29
N PHE A 104 5.32 -25.89 15.96
CA PHE A 104 6.15 -24.96 15.21
C PHE A 104 5.79 -24.93 13.71
N TYR A 105 5.20 -25.98 13.15
CA TYR A 105 4.80 -26.01 11.73
C TYR A 105 3.84 -24.87 11.34
N PRO A 106 2.66 -24.70 11.99
CA PRO A 106 1.78 -23.58 11.67
C PRO A 106 2.44 -22.22 11.97
N VAL A 107 3.34 -22.15 12.95
CA VAL A 107 4.03 -20.89 13.29
C VAL A 107 5.04 -20.49 12.24
N VAL A 108 5.92 -21.38 11.75
CA VAL A 108 6.89 -21.01 10.71
C VAL A 108 6.21 -20.54 9.42
N ILE A 109 5.04 -21.12 9.09
CA ILE A 109 4.18 -20.68 7.99
C ILE A 109 3.65 -19.28 8.30
N ALA A 110 3.01 -19.09 9.47
CA ALA A 110 2.40 -17.81 9.86
C ALA A 110 3.43 -16.66 9.90
N LEU A 111 4.67 -16.91 10.34
CA LEU A 111 5.73 -15.92 10.38
C LEU A 111 6.10 -15.36 9.00
N VAL A 112 5.86 -16.09 7.91
CA VAL A 112 6.08 -15.58 6.54
C VAL A 112 5.03 -14.54 6.15
N PHE A 113 3.80 -14.69 6.64
CA PHE A 113 2.68 -13.81 6.33
C PHE A 113 2.52 -12.64 7.32
N ILE A 114 3.02 -12.79 8.55
CA ILE A 114 2.87 -11.79 9.62
C ILE A 114 4.03 -10.80 9.67
N LEU A 115 5.27 -11.25 9.43
CA LEU A 115 6.46 -10.43 9.60
C LEU A 115 7.00 -9.90 8.25
N PRO A 116 7.72 -8.76 8.27
CA PRO A 116 8.47 -8.32 7.10
C PRO A 116 9.44 -9.40 6.60
N PRO A 117 9.69 -9.52 5.27
CA PRO A 117 10.43 -10.65 4.70
C PRO A 117 11.79 -10.92 5.34
N LYS A 118 12.59 -9.87 5.60
CA LYS A 118 13.90 -10.01 6.25
C LYS A 118 13.78 -10.55 7.67
N THR A 119 12.86 -9.98 8.46
CA THR A 119 12.62 -10.38 9.85
C THR A 119 12.07 -11.80 9.91
N SER A 120 11.15 -12.16 9.02
CA SER A 120 10.58 -13.50 8.91
C SER A 120 11.66 -14.56 8.68
N VAL A 121 12.55 -14.35 7.70
CA VAL A 121 13.64 -15.30 7.40
C VAL A 121 14.56 -15.46 8.60
N ILE A 122 14.96 -14.37 9.26
CA ILE A 122 15.81 -14.42 10.45
C ILE A 122 15.12 -15.22 11.57
N CYS A 123 13.87 -14.88 11.91
CA CYS A 123 13.12 -15.59 12.95
C CYS A 123 12.95 -17.08 12.63
N ASN A 124 12.59 -17.43 11.40
CA ASN A 124 12.40 -18.82 11.00
C ASN A 124 13.71 -19.63 11.00
N VAL A 125 14.84 -19.05 10.61
CA VAL A 125 16.15 -19.70 10.70
C VAL A 125 16.54 -19.93 12.17
N LEU A 126 16.32 -18.96 13.05
CA LEU A 126 16.58 -19.12 14.49
C LEU A 126 15.70 -20.22 15.11
N VAL A 127 14.41 -20.25 14.76
CA VAL A 127 13.49 -21.31 15.16
C VAL A 127 13.99 -22.67 14.70
N LEU A 128 14.39 -22.80 13.43
CA LEU A 128 14.90 -24.05 12.87
C LEU A 128 16.16 -24.53 13.61
N ILE A 129 17.12 -23.62 13.86
CA ILE A 129 18.34 -23.95 14.61
C ILE A 129 18.01 -24.41 16.03
N GLY A 130 17.15 -23.68 16.75
CA GLY A 130 16.78 -24.02 18.12
C GLY A 130 16.06 -25.37 18.21
N ILE A 131 15.13 -25.65 17.29
CA ILE A 131 14.40 -26.93 17.26
C ILE A 131 15.30 -28.07 16.82
N SER A 132 16.22 -27.84 15.88
CA SER A 132 17.23 -28.83 15.50
C SER A 132 18.06 -29.21 16.73
N TRP A 133 18.58 -28.23 17.45
CA TRP A 133 19.36 -28.47 18.67
C TRP A 133 18.60 -29.35 19.66
N ILE A 134 17.37 -28.97 20.02
CA ILE A 134 16.55 -29.70 20.99
C ILE A 134 16.25 -31.13 20.52
N THR A 135 15.92 -31.31 19.23
CA THR A 135 15.56 -32.63 18.71
C THR A 135 16.76 -33.56 18.55
N PHE A 136 17.95 -33.06 18.21
CA PHE A 136 19.17 -33.87 18.11
C PHE A 136 19.73 -34.29 19.47
N GLU A 137 19.48 -33.52 20.53
CA GLU A 137 19.80 -33.94 21.90
C GLU A 137 18.79 -34.97 22.45
N ALA A 138 17.51 -34.84 22.10
CA ALA A 138 16.43 -35.60 22.74
C ALA A 138 15.98 -36.85 21.97
N LEU A 139 16.22 -36.94 20.66
CA LEU A 139 15.75 -38.05 19.81
C LEU A 139 16.90 -38.73 19.04
N PRO A 140 16.70 -39.98 18.59
CA PRO A 140 17.61 -40.64 17.67
C PRO A 140 17.76 -39.86 16.36
N PHE A 141 18.95 -39.97 15.75
CA PHE A 141 19.32 -39.25 14.53
C PHE A 141 18.24 -39.24 13.44
N ILE A 142 17.62 -40.38 13.15
CA ILE A 142 16.63 -40.51 12.07
C ILE A 142 15.38 -39.66 12.35
N GLU A 143 14.93 -39.61 13.61
CA GLU A 143 13.75 -38.85 14.00
C GLU A 143 14.03 -37.35 14.04
N SER A 144 15.18 -36.94 14.59
CA SER A 144 15.63 -35.55 14.60
C SER A 144 15.84 -35.02 13.19
N PHE A 145 16.48 -35.81 12.32
CA PHE A 145 16.67 -35.48 10.92
C PHE A 145 15.33 -35.32 10.20
N ARG A 146 14.41 -36.27 10.38
CA ARG A 146 13.07 -36.20 9.77
C ARG A 146 12.34 -34.91 10.15
N LEU A 147 12.26 -34.59 11.45
CA LEU A 147 11.57 -33.39 11.95
C LEU A 147 12.22 -32.09 11.47
N THR A 148 13.55 -32.02 11.54
CA THR A 148 14.32 -30.86 11.10
C THR A 148 14.14 -30.62 9.61
N PHE A 149 14.24 -31.68 8.79
CA PHE A 149 14.10 -31.60 7.35
C PHE A 149 12.69 -31.23 6.92
N SER A 150 11.65 -31.79 7.54
CA SER A 150 10.26 -31.42 7.22
C SER A 150 9.90 -30.01 7.66
N LEU A 151 10.45 -29.51 8.78
CA LEU A 151 10.26 -28.12 9.19
C LEU A 151 11.00 -27.15 8.25
N PHE A 152 12.23 -27.49 7.83
CA PHE A 152 12.96 -26.74 6.80
C PHE A 152 12.18 -26.68 5.48
N LEU A 153 11.65 -27.81 5.01
CA LEU A 153 10.87 -27.86 3.78
C LEU A 153 9.58 -27.02 3.89
N SER A 154 8.91 -27.08 5.05
CA SER A 154 7.72 -26.26 5.32
C SER A 154 8.03 -24.76 5.29
N MET A 155 9.15 -24.35 5.91
CA MET A 155 9.66 -22.97 5.87
C MET A 155 9.99 -22.54 4.43
N LEU A 156 10.71 -23.38 3.68
CA LEU A 156 11.11 -23.10 2.30
C LEU A 156 9.90 -22.94 1.38
N ILE A 157 8.97 -23.88 1.41
CA ILE A 157 7.73 -23.83 0.60
C ILE A 157 6.94 -22.57 0.96
N SER A 158 6.75 -22.29 2.25
CA SER A 158 6.01 -21.10 2.70
C SER A 158 6.65 -19.81 2.20
N TYR A 159 7.98 -19.71 2.27
CA TYR A 159 8.71 -18.55 1.75
C TYR A 159 8.55 -18.40 0.22
N LEU A 160 8.70 -19.50 -0.53
CA LEU A 160 8.52 -19.47 -2.00
C LEU A 160 7.10 -19.04 -2.39
N VAL A 161 6.08 -19.57 -1.69
CA VAL A 161 4.68 -19.19 -1.90
C VAL A 161 4.47 -17.73 -1.56
N GLY A 162 4.93 -17.26 -0.39
CA GLY A 162 4.81 -15.85 0.02
C GLY A 162 5.48 -14.89 -0.97
N ALA A 163 6.67 -15.24 -1.46
CA ALA A 163 7.39 -14.47 -2.47
C ALA A 163 6.65 -14.47 -3.82
N HIS A 164 6.09 -15.60 -4.24
CA HIS A 164 5.33 -15.72 -5.48
C HIS A 164 4.03 -14.90 -5.44
N VAL A 165 3.28 -14.98 -4.33
CA VAL A 165 2.06 -14.20 -4.12
C VAL A 165 2.35 -12.70 -4.18
N THR A 166 3.40 -12.25 -3.49
CA THR A 166 3.81 -10.83 -3.51
C THR A 166 4.18 -10.38 -4.93
N LYS A 167 4.88 -11.22 -5.70
CA LYS A 167 5.24 -10.94 -7.08
C LYS A 167 4.01 -10.85 -7.97
N LEU A 168 3.09 -11.82 -7.87
CA LEU A 168 1.86 -11.85 -8.66
C LEU A 168 0.99 -10.64 -8.37
N HIS A 169 0.84 -10.28 -7.09
CA HIS A 169 0.10 -9.08 -6.70
C HIS A 169 0.68 -7.81 -7.33
N ARG A 170 2.01 -7.67 -7.32
CA ARG A 170 2.68 -6.55 -8.00
C ARG A 170 2.45 -6.56 -9.51
N VAL A 171 2.45 -7.73 -10.16
CA VAL A 171 2.18 -7.85 -11.60
C VAL A 171 0.73 -7.48 -11.91
N LEU A 172 -0.24 -7.96 -11.15
CA LEU A 172 -1.65 -7.58 -11.32
C LEU A 172 -1.86 -6.07 -11.11
N GLN A 173 -1.22 -5.49 -10.11
CA GLN A 173 -1.18 -4.03 -9.94
C GLN A 173 -0.44 -3.32 -11.09
N HIS A 174 0.49 -4.01 -11.74
CA HIS A 174 1.22 -3.51 -12.91
C HIS A 174 0.37 -3.52 -14.18
N GLU A 175 -0.55 -4.48 -14.30
CA GLU A 175 -1.44 -4.67 -15.45
C GLU A 175 -2.79 -3.96 -15.32
N SER A 176 -3.11 -3.39 -14.16
CA SER A 176 -4.31 -2.55 -14.04
C SER A 176 -4.23 -1.40 -15.05
N ILE A 177 -5.31 -1.15 -15.81
CA ILE A 177 -5.40 -0.03 -16.75
C ILE A 177 -5.82 1.25 -16.01
N SER A 178 -6.62 1.09 -14.96
CA SER A 178 -7.22 2.18 -14.20
C SER A 178 -6.75 2.22 -12.74
N ASP A 179 -6.87 3.39 -12.15
CA ASP A 179 -6.77 3.64 -10.71
C ASP A 179 -8.01 3.07 -9.98
N PRO A 180 -7.85 2.25 -8.93
CA PRO A 180 -8.95 1.56 -8.28
C PRO A 180 -9.91 2.50 -7.52
N LEU A 181 -9.43 3.65 -7.03
CA LEU A 181 -10.27 4.60 -6.28
C LEU A 181 -11.15 5.43 -7.22
N THR A 182 -10.58 5.91 -8.32
CA THR A 182 -11.23 6.92 -9.18
C THR A 182 -11.75 6.37 -10.51
N GLY A 183 -11.25 5.20 -10.93
CA GLY A 183 -11.46 4.69 -12.29
C GLY A 183 -10.90 5.62 -13.37
N ALA A 184 -10.00 6.55 -13.03
CA ALA A 184 -9.16 7.25 -14.02
C ALA A 184 -8.12 6.28 -14.57
N LEU A 185 -7.54 6.55 -15.74
CA LEU A 185 -6.41 5.78 -16.24
C LEU A 185 -5.22 5.95 -15.29
N ASN A 186 -4.37 4.94 -15.17
CA ASN A 186 -3.16 5.10 -14.36
C ASN A 186 -2.02 5.71 -15.18
N ARG A 187 -0.99 6.19 -14.47
CA ARG A 187 0.24 6.73 -15.08
C ARG A 187 0.83 5.86 -16.20
N ARG A 188 0.68 4.53 -16.15
CA ARG A 188 1.30 3.63 -17.14
C ARG A 188 0.67 3.76 -18.52
N GLN A 189 -0.62 4.08 -18.60
CA GLN A 189 -1.32 4.27 -19.86
C GLN A 189 -0.96 5.60 -20.54
N LEU A 190 -0.45 6.57 -19.78
CA LEU A 190 -0.20 7.92 -20.26
C LEU A 190 0.79 7.95 -21.43
N ASP A 191 1.94 7.28 -21.31
CA ASP A 191 3.01 7.34 -22.31
C ASP A 191 2.53 6.85 -23.69
N GLN A 192 1.69 5.81 -23.71
CA GLN A 192 1.11 5.30 -24.95
C GLN A 192 0.22 6.36 -25.61
N HIS A 193 -0.66 7.01 -24.84
CA HIS A 193 -1.56 8.03 -25.38
C HIS A 193 -0.84 9.33 -25.78
N LEU A 194 0.18 9.75 -25.03
CA LEU A 194 1.04 10.87 -25.43
C LEU A 194 1.73 10.61 -26.77
N THR A 195 2.25 9.39 -26.94
CA THR A 195 2.91 8.98 -28.20
C THR A 195 1.92 9.04 -29.36
N GLN A 196 0.70 8.52 -29.19
CA GLN A 196 -0.36 8.58 -30.21
C GLN A 196 -0.73 10.02 -30.59
N CYS A 197 -0.88 10.92 -29.60
CA CYS A 197 -1.17 12.33 -29.87
C CYS A 197 -0.03 13.01 -30.63
N LYS A 198 1.23 12.68 -30.33
CA LYS A 198 2.37 13.22 -31.07
C LYS A 198 2.48 12.71 -32.48
N GLU A 199 2.26 11.42 -32.70
CA GLU A 199 2.22 10.86 -34.06
C GLU A 199 1.13 11.56 -34.89
N SER A 200 -0.03 11.85 -34.30
CA SER A 200 -1.09 12.63 -34.96
C SER A 200 -0.64 14.06 -35.29
N TYR A 201 0.03 14.75 -34.35
CA TYR A 201 0.58 16.08 -34.58
C TYR A 201 1.67 16.11 -35.65
N ASN A 202 2.59 15.15 -35.64
CA ASN A 202 3.70 15.10 -36.60
C ASN A 202 3.19 14.84 -38.02
N ASN A 203 2.24 13.91 -38.16
CA ASN A 203 1.73 13.49 -39.47
C ASN A 203 0.70 14.47 -40.06
N HIS A 204 -0.15 15.07 -39.21
CA HIS A 204 -1.32 15.81 -39.67
C HIS A 204 -1.43 17.22 -39.07
N LYS A 205 -0.48 17.65 -38.24
CA LYS A 205 -0.50 18.92 -37.50
C LYS A 205 -1.77 19.12 -36.66
N ILE A 206 -2.34 18.01 -36.17
CA ILE A 206 -3.47 18.02 -35.27
C ILE A 206 -2.96 18.22 -33.84
N PRO A 207 -3.26 19.35 -33.18
CA PRO A 207 -2.74 19.64 -31.85
C PRO A 207 -3.42 18.78 -30.80
N ALA A 208 -2.70 18.51 -29.71
CA ALA A 208 -3.22 17.98 -28.48
C ALA A 208 -2.67 18.80 -27.32
N SER A 209 -3.44 18.92 -26.25
CA SER A 209 -3.05 19.66 -25.06
C SER A 209 -3.14 18.79 -23.82
N LEU A 210 -2.26 19.09 -22.87
CA LEU A 210 -2.13 18.39 -21.61
C LEU A 210 -2.39 19.37 -20.47
N LEU A 211 -3.25 19.02 -19.54
CA LEU A 211 -3.46 19.73 -18.29
C LEU A 211 -2.86 18.89 -17.16
N MET A 212 -1.86 19.42 -16.47
CA MET A 212 -1.38 18.88 -15.20
C MET A 212 -2.18 19.56 -14.08
N ILE A 213 -2.84 18.78 -13.23
CA ILE A 213 -3.78 19.24 -12.22
C ILE A 213 -3.36 18.70 -10.86
N ASP A 214 -3.29 19.55 -9.85
CA ASP A 214 -2.97 19.15 -8.48
C ASP A 214 -3.91 19.84 -7.48
N ILE A 215 -4.37 19.08 -6.48
CA ILE A 215 -5.28 19.57 -5.45
C ILE A 215 -4.53 20.40 -4.42
N ASP A 216 -4.91 21.67 -4.31
CA ASP A 216 -4.26 22.59 -3.39
C ASP A 216 -4.49 22.17 -1.94
N HIS A 217 -3.41 22.15 -1.16
CA HIS A 217 -3.45 21.87 0.28
C HIS A 217 -4.07 20.52 0.66
N PHE A 218 -4.03 19.52 -0.23
CA PHE A 218 -4.64 18.21 0.00
C PHE A 218 -4.18 17.52 1.30
N LYS A 219 -2.89 17.62 1.64
CA LYS A 219 -2.39 17.13 2.93
C LYS A 219 -3.12 17.77 4.13
N SER A 220 -3.41 19.06 4.07
CA SER A 220 -4.16 19.75 5.13
C SER A 220 -5.59 19.23 5.25
N ILE A 221 -6.22 18.87 4.12
CA ILE A 221 -7.55 18.25 4.10
C ILE A 221 -7.50 16.91 4.83
N ASN A 222 -6.53 16.04 4.48
CA ASN A 222 -6.33 14.75 5.14
C ASN A 222 -6.05 14.90 6.65
N ASP A 223 -5.17 15.83 7.01
CA ASP A 223 -4.77 16.05 8.41
C ASP A 223 -5.95 16.60 9.25
N THR A 224 -6.87 17.35 8.65
CA THR A 224 -8.01 17.98 9.35
C THR A 224 -9.24 17.07 9.40
N TYR A 225 -9.57 16.40 8.30
CA TYR A 225 -10.83 15.69 8.12
C TYR A 225 -10.68 14.17 8.03
N GLY A 226 -9.44 13.66 7.96
CA GLY A 226 -9.14 12.25 7.80
C GLY A 226 -9.04 11.81 6.34
N HIS A 227 -8.40 10.65 6.13
CA HIS A 227 -8.14 10.11 4.80
C HIS A 227 -9.40 9.77 4.00
N ASP A 228 -10.46 9.30 4.67
CA ASP A 228 -11.73 8.97 4.01
C ASP A 228 -12.32 10.20 3.29
N VAL A 229 -12.25 11.37 3.91
CA VAL A 229 -12.70 12.64 3.30
C VAL A 229 -11.76 13.09 2.18
N GLY A 230 -10.47 12.83 2.30
CA GLY A 230 -9.51 13.06 1.20
C GLY A 230 -9.84 12.21 -0.03
N ASP A 231 -10.19 10.94 0.18
CA ASP A 231 -10.62 10.05 -0.89
C ASP A 231 -11.93 10.51 -1.55
N ASP A 232 -12.90 11.00 -0.75
CA ASP A 232 -14.12 11.61 -1.28
C ASP A 232 -13.83 12.85 -2.14
N VAL A 233 -12.88 13.70 -1.73
CA VAL A 233 -12.44 14.86 -2.52
C VAL A 233 -11.83 14.42 -3.85
N ILE A 234 -10.97 13.40 -3.84
CA ILE A 234 -10.39 12.83 -5.07
C ILE A 234 -11.47 12.28 -5.99
N VAL A 235 -12.41 11.49 -5.46
CA VAL A 235 -13.51 10.91 -6.24
C VAL A 235 -14.42 12.01 -6.80
N GLY A 236 -14.72 13.03 -6.00
CA GLY A 236 -15.50 14.21 -6.38
C GLY A 236 -14.84 14.98 -7.53
N LEU A 237 -13.55 15.25 -7.43
CA LEU A 237 -12.79 15.92 -8.49
C LEU A 237 -12.85 15.13 -9.80
N VAL A 238 -12.64 13.81 -9.75
CA VAL A 238 -12.68 12.98 -10.96
C VAL A 238 -14.07 12.93 -11.58
N LYS A 239 -15.13 12.87 -10.77
CA LYS A 239 -16.52 12.95 -11.26
C LYS A 239 -16.78 14.30 -11.94
N LEU A 240 -16.34 15.39 -11.33
CA LEU A 240 -16.47 16.73 -11.88
C LEU A 240 -15.75 16.84 -13.23
N ILE A 241 -14.47 16.45 -13.30
CA ILE A 241 -13.70 16.46 -14.55
C ILE A 241 -14.42 15.65 -15.63
N LYS A 242 -14.81 14.41 -15.33
CA LYS A 242 -15.49 13.54 -16.30
C LYS A 242 -16.83 14.11 -16.78
N ALA A 243 -17.55 14.87 -15.96
CA ALA A 243 -18.81 15.51 -16.36
C ALA A 243 -18.63 16.65 -17.38
N TYR A 244 -17.44 17.27 -17.43
CA TYR A 244 -17.12 18.36 -18.35
C TYR A 244 -16.19 17.95 -19.50
N CYS A 245 -15.69 16.71 -19.49
CA CYS A 245 -14.86 16.13 -20.53
C CYS A 245 -15.68 15.50 -21.66
N ARG A 246 -15.09 15.48 -22.85
CA ARG A 246 -15.59 14.75 -24.02
C ARG A 246 -15.24 13.25 -23.87
N PRO A 247 -15.91 12.36 -24.61
CA PRO A 247 -15.58 10.93 -24.61
C PRO A 247 -14.13 10.62 -24.99
N ASP A 248 -13.51 11.45 -25.84
CA ASP A 248 -12.13 11.28 -26.30
C ASP A 248 -11.08 11.88 -25.34
N ASP A 249 -11.52 12.65 -24.33
CA ASP A 249 -10.62 13.23 -23.35
C ASP A 249 -10.22 12.16 -22.32
N LEU A 250 -8.92 12.07 -22.02
CA LEU A 250 -8.37 10.98 -21.23
C LEU A 250 -7.84 11.52 -19.91
N LEU A 251 -8.45 11.08 -18.81
CA LEU A 251 -8.06 11.45 -17.46
C LEU A 251 -7.18 10.37 -16.84
N PHE A 252 -6.01 10.78 -16.35
CA PHE A 252 -5.03 9.94 -15.70
C PHE A 252 -4.81 10.40 -14.25
N ARG A 253 -4.59 9.45 -13.34
CA ARG A 253 -4.07 9.73 -12.00
C ARG A 253 -2.60 9.35 -11.92
N ILE A 254 -1.76 10.33 -11.59
CA ILE A 254 -0.28 10.20 -11.64
C ILE A 254 0.32 10.00 -10.25
N GLY A 255 -0.31 10.61 -9.24
CA GLY A 255 0.08 10.57 -7.83
C GLY A 255 -1.12 10.47 -6.90
N GLY A 256 -0.91 10.77 -5.62
CA GLY A 256 -1.99 10.77 -4.63
C GLY A 256 -3.06 11.81 -4.94
N GLU A 257 -2.63 13.04 -5.23
CA GLU A 257 -3.48 14.23 -5.47
C GLU A 257 -3.26 14.87 -6.85
N GLU A 258 -2.48 14.20 -7.70
CA GLU A 258 -2.03 14.71 -9.02
C GLU A 258 -2.73 13.95 -10.16
N PHE A 259 -3.29 14.72 -11.09
CA PHE A 259 -4.01 14.24 -12.25
C PHE A 259 -3.47 14.86 -13.53
N ILE A 260 -3.62 14.13 -14.62
CA ILE A 260 -3.35 14.61 -15.96
C ILE A 260 -4.61 14.44 -16.79
N LEU A 261 -5.07 15.52 -17.41
CA LEU A 261 -6.12 15.46 -18.43
C LEU A 261 -5.48 15.70 -19.80
N LEU A 262 -5.48 14.67 -20.62
CA LEU A 262 -5.05 14.75 -22.02
C LEU A 262 -6.27 15.05 -22.88
N LEU A 263 -6.15 16.10 -23.69
CA LEU A 263 -7.17 16.58 -24.63
C LEU A 263 -6.64 16.38 -26.06
N PRO A 264 -6.93 15.23 -26.70
CA PRO A 264 -6.63 15.04 -28.11
C PRO A 264 -7.35 16.09 -28.97
N ASN A 265 -6.79 16.40 -30.14
CA ASN A 265 -7.42 17.28 -31.14
C ASN A 265 -7.84 18.66 -30.58
N THR A 266 -7.07 19.18 -29.63
CA THR A 266 -7.39 20.39 -28.88
C THR A 266 -6.19 21.34 -28.90
N SER A 267 -6.44 22.59 -29.28
CA SER A 267 -5.46 23.68 -29.24
C SER A 267 -5.27 24.22 -27.82
N LEU A 268 -4.17 24.93 -27.59
CA LEU A 268 -3.86 25.55 -26.31
C LEU A 268 -5.01 26.43 -25.79
N ASP A 269 -5.55 27.34 -26.61
CA ASP A 269 -6.64 28.24 -26.20
C ASP A 269 -7.88 27.49 -25.70
N ASN A 270 -8.24 26.42 -26.41
CA ASN A 270 -9.37 25.58 -26.03
C ASN A 270 -9.08 24.80 -24.74
N ALA A 271 -7.87 24.30 -24.57
CA ALA A 271 -7.45 23.62 -23.36
C ALA A 271 -7.44 24.56 -22.14
N VAL A 272 -6.99 25.80 -22.31
CA VAL A 272 -7.05 26.84 -21.28
C VAL A 272 -8.49 27.17 -20.91
N ASN A 273 -9.41 27.23 -21.87
CA ASN A 273 -10.84 27.40 -21.61
C ASN A 273 -11.42 26.24 -20.79
N VAL A 274 -11.03 25.00 -21.10
CA VAL A 274 -11.43 23.82 -20.30
C VAL A 274 -10.88 23.92 -18.87
N ALA A 275 -9.60 24.27 -18.71
CA ALA A 275 -8.97 24.43 -17.39
C ALA A 275 -9.66 25.50 -16.54
N ASN A 276 -9.94 26.67 -17.13
CA ASN A 276 -10.63 27.77 -16.44
C ASN A 276 -12.07 27.42 -16.09
N LYS A 277 -12.75 26.66 -16.95
CA LYS A 277 -14.09 26.17 -16.64
C LYS A 277 -14.06 25.20 -15.45
N LEU A 278 -13.09 24.29 -15.41
CA LEU A 278 -12.93 23.35 -14.30
C LEU A 278 -12.71 24.07 -12.96
N THR A 279 -11.81 25.07 -12.91
CA THR A 279 -11.57 25.85 -11.69
C THR A 279 -12.81 26.64 -11.25
N ALA A 280 -13.56 27.21 -12.20
CA ALA A 280 -14.82 27.88 -11.89
C ALA A 280 -15.89 26.94 -11.33
N GLN A 281 -15.99 25.71 -11.87
CA GLN A 281 -16.97 24.72 -11.40
C GLN A 281 -16.63 24.18 -10.01
N LEU A 282 -15.36 23.96 -9.69
CA LEU A 282 -14.94 23.57 -8.32
C LEU A 282 -15.35 24.61 -7.26
N LYS A 283 -15.43 25.89 -7.64
CA LYS A 283 -15.90 26.96 -6.76
C LYS A 283 -17.42 26.99 -6.63
N ALA A 284 -18.14 26.61 -7.69
CA ALA A 284 -19.60 26.61 -7.72
C ALA A 284 -20.19 25.35 -7.06
N GLU A 285 -19.51 24.22 -7.17
CA GLU A 285 -19.90 22.91 -6.64
C GLU A 285 -18.82 22.40 -5.68
N PRO A 286 -18.86 22.80 -4.40
CA PRO A 286 -17.89 22.35 -3.41
C PRO A 286 -17.89 20.82 -3.30
N LEU A 287 -16.71 20.22 -3.32
CA LEU A 287 -16.55 18.76 -3.21
C LEU A 287 -16.86 18.24 -1.80
N ILE A 288 -16.76 19.11 -0.79
CA ILE A 288 -17.08 18.84 0.61
C ILE A 288 -17.79 20.05 1.21
N GLU A 289 -18.69 19.82 2.17
CA GLU A 289 -19.49 20.89 2.79
C GLU A 289 -18.63 21.86 3.63
N GLN A 290 -17.50 21.37 4.15
CA GLN A 290 -16.74 22.06 5.20
C GLN A 290 -15.63 22.98 4.67
N SER A 291 -15.25 22.87 3.39
CA SER A 291 -14.23 23.75 2.80
C SER A 291 -14.25 23.77 1.27
N VAL A 292 -13.86 24.91 0.69
CA VAL A 292 -13.65 25.04 -0.75
C VAL A 292 -12.35 24.33 -1.13
N VAL A 293 -12.45 23.36 -2.05
CA VAL A 293 -11.30 22.67 -2.63
C VAL A 293 -10.92 23.39 -3.92
N THR A 294 -9.66 23.78 -4.04
CA THR A 294 -9.11 24.42 -5.26
C THR A 294 -8.04 23.55 -5.88
N VAL A 295 -7.71 23.84 -7.14
CA VAL A 295 -6.65 23.15 -7.87
C VAL A 295 -5.71 24.14 -8.54
N SER A 296 -4.44 23.75 -8.64
CA SER A 296 -3.44 24.42 -9.47
C SER A 296 -3.30 23.65 -10.78
N ILE A 297 -3.37 24.34 -11.93
CA ILE A 297 -3.35 23.72 -13.25
C ILE A 297 -2.23 24.31 -14.12
N GLY A 298 -1.43 23.45 -14.75
CA GLY A 298 -0.49 23.81 -15.82
C GLY A 298 -0.97 23.26 -17.16
N VAL A 299 -0.99 24.08 -18.21
CA VAL A 299 -1.48 23.68 -19.55
C VAL A 299 -0.37 23.79 -20.59
N ALA A 300 -0.06 22.68 -21.27
CA ALA A 300 0.94 22.65 -22.33
C ALA A 300 0.38 21.99 -23.59
N GLN A 301 0.60 22.58 -24.77
CA GLN A 301 0.28 21.98 -26.06
C GLN A 301 1.46 21.15 -26.58
N THR A 302 1.16 20.08 -27.34
CA THR A 302 2.16 19.36 -28.13
C THR A 302 2.89 20.30 -29.10
N ARG A 303 4.19 20.07 -29.28
CA ARG A 303 5.12 20.81 -30.15
C ARG A 303 5.85 19.82 -31.09
N ASP A 304 6.71 20.33 -31.97
CA ASP A 304 7.40 19.54 -33.01
C ASP A 304 8.31 18.40 -32.47
N GLU A 305 8.70 17.48 -33.34
CA GLU A 305 9.40 16.20 -33.06
C GLU A 305 10.61 16.26 -32.12
N ALA A 306 11.30 17.39 -32.00
CA ALA A 306 12.40 17.54 -31.06
C ALA A 306 11.97 17.40 -29.59
N ASP A 307 10.68 17.58 -29.30
CA ASP A 307 10.11 17.44 -27.97
C ASP A 307 9.73 15.99 -27.67
N SER A 308 10.42 15.40 -26.67
CA SER A 308 10.09 14.09 -26.10
C SER A 308 8.81 14.11 -25.24
N ASN A 309 8.17 12.95 -25.00
CA ASN A 309 6.98 12.91 -24.10
C ASN A 309 7.34 13.49 -22.72
N THR A 310 8.55 13.23 -22.28
CA THR A 310 9.15 13.77 -21.06
C THR A 310 9.22 15.30 -21.09
N SER A 311 9.61 15.95 -22.20
CA SER A 311 9.67 17.42 -22.25
C SER A 311 8.29 18.05 -22.25
N TRP A 312 7.32 17.46 -22.95
CA TRP A 312 5.93 17.92 -22.94
C TRP A 312 5.31 17.82 -21.54
N LEU A 313 5.47 16.68 -20.87
CA LEU A 313 5.04 16.49 -19.49
C LEU A 313 5.71 17.47 -18.53
N LYS A 314 7.03 17.65 -18.67
CA LYS A 314 7.81 18.56 -17.84
C LYS A 314 7.35 20.01 -18.00
N SER A 315 7.00 20.44 -19.21
CA SER A 315 6.45 21.79 -19.45
C SER A 315 5.14 22.00 -18.70
N ALA A 316 4.20 21.04 -18.77
CA ALA A 316 2.94 21.12 -18.02
C ALA A 316 3.16 21.12 -16.50
N ASP A 317 4.09 20.31 -16.00
CA ASP A 317 4.47 20.25 -14.58
C ASP A 317 5.07 21.57 -14.09
N GLU A 318 6.00 22.16 -14.84
CA GLU A 318 6.60 23.46 -14.52
C GLU A 318 5.54 24.57 -14.44
N LEU A 319 4.59 24.57 -15.36
CA LEU A 319 3.48 25.53 -15.37
C LEU A 319 2.52 25.31 -14.17
N MET A 320 2.21 24.07 -13.82
CA MET A 320 1.41 23.75 -12.63
C MET A 320 2.15 24.19 -11.36
N TYR A 321 3.46 23.98 -11.31
CA TYR A 321 4.29 24.44 -10.21
C TYR A 321 4.31 25.98 -10.11
N GLN A 322 4.35 26.69 -11.24
CA GLN A 322 4.17 28.14 -11.27
C GLN A 322 2.79 28.57 -10.74
N ALA A 323 1.72 27.85 -11.08
CA ALA A 323 0.39 28.11 -10.52
C ALA A 323 0.40 28.00 -8.99
N LYS A 324 1.05 26.97 -8.43
CA LYS A 324 1.22 26.81 -6.97
C LYS A 324 2.02 27.96 -6.35
N LEU A 325 3.10 28.39 -6.98
CA LEU A 325 3.97 29.45 -6.46
C LEU A 325 3.35 30.84 -6.52
N THR A 326 2.55 31.11 -7.55
CA THR A 326 1.96 32.45 -7.75
C THR A 326 0.68 32.68 -6.96
N GLY A 327 0.23 31.69 -6.20
CA GLY A 327 -0.87 31.82 -5.23
C GLY A 327 -1.98 30.80 -5.37
N ARG A 328 -1.76 29.68 -6.09
CA ARG A 328 -2.71 28.56 -6.23
C ARG A 328 -4.04 28.96 -6.90
N ASP A 329 -4.98 28.02 -7.00
CA ASP A 329 -6.33 28.24 -7.52
C ASP A 329 -6.35 28.95 -8.89
N ARG A 330 -5.51 28.48 -9.81
CA ARG A 330 -5.30 29.13 -11.11
C ARG A 330 -4.74 28.21 -12.17
N VAL A 331 -4.80 28.71 -13.39
CA VAL A 331 -4.27 28.08 -14.60
C VAL A 331 -3.05 28.87 -15.07
N CYS A 332 -1.93 28.18 -15.32
CA CYS A 332 -0.74 28.73 -15.97
C CYS A 332 -0.50 28.00 -17.29
N TYR A 333 -0.10 28.74 -18.33
CA TYR A 333 0.14 28.21 -19.67
C TYR A 333 1.20 29.07 -20.39
N ASP A 334 1.91 28.46 -21.34
CA ASP A 334 2.97 29.13 -22.11
C ASP A 334 2.38 29.68 -23.41
N SER A 335 2.44 31.01 -23.60
CA SER A 335 1.74 31.74 -24.69
C SER A 335 2.46 31.67 -26.02
#